data_AF-A0A9X5CNE4-F1
#
_entry.id   AF-A0A9X5CNE4-F1
#
_cell.length_a   1.000
_cell.length_b   1.000
_cell.length_c   1.000
_cell.angle_alpha   90.00
_cell.angle_beta   90.00
_cell.angle_gamma   90.00
#
_symmetry.space_group_name_H-M   'P 1'
#
loop_
_entity.id
_entity.type
_entity.pdbx_description
1 polymer ?
#
loop_
_entity_poly.entity_id
_entity_poly.type
_entity_poly.pdbx_seq_one_letter_code
_entity_poly.pdbx_strand_id
1 'polypeptide(L)' 'ATPPGLAGLAAAGPVPRRVAALLRPAPAVRTWPSLFTTVGVAAWGAATGAVVSAMSSANSAVTMVLILHAATPL' A
#
# COMPACT_ATOMS: atom_id res chain seq x y z
N ALA A 1 -9.42 -25.28 1.03
CA ALA A 1 -10.71 -24.54 1.03
C ALA A 1 -10.59 -23.38 0.06
N THR A 2 -11.31 -23.42 -1.06
CA THR A 2 -11.31 -22.36 -2.07
C THR A 2 -11.92 -21.09 -1.44
N PRO A 3 -11.26 -19.92 -1.49
CA PRO A 3 -11.77 -18.72 -0.82
C PRO A 3 -13.16 -18.34 -1.37
N PRO A 4 -14.13 -17.96 -0.51
CA PRO A 4 -15.47 -17.57 -0.92
C PRO A 4 -15.40 -16.24 -1.69
N GLY A 5 -15.21 -16.33 -3.00
CA GLY A 5 -15.05 -15.16 -3.87
C GLY A 5 -14.76 -15.50 -5.33
N LEU A 6 -14.15 -16.66 -5.61
CA LEU A 6 -13.87 -17.08 -7.00
C LEU A 6 -15.12 -17.57 -7.76
N ALA A 7 -16.17 -17.99 -7.06
CA ALA A 7 -17.42 -18.45 -7.67
C ALA A 7 -18.17 -17.35 -8.45
N GLY A 8 -17.99 -16.07 -8.06
CA GLY A 8 -18.56 -14.93 -8.78
C GLY A 8 -17.78 -14.51 -10.04
N LEU A 9 -16.54 -14.96 -10.20
CA LEU A 9 -15.70 -14.69 -11.36
C LEU A 9 -16.04 -15.61 -12.55
N ALA A 10 -16.49 -16.84 -12.27
CA ALA A 10 -16.76 -17.87 -13.27
C ALA A 10 -18.16 -17.77 -13.91
N ALA A 11 -19.07 -16.98 -13.33
CA ALA A 11 -20.35 -16.69 -13.96
C ALA A 11 -20.16 -15.56 -14.97
N ALA A 12 -20.25 -15.87 -16.27
CA ALA A 12 -20.32 -14.89 -17.36
C ALA A 12 -21.64 -14.09 -17.29
N GLY A 13 -21.77 -13.27 -16.25
CA GLY A 13 -22.84 -12.31 -16.04
C GLY A 13 -22.31 -10.87 -16.10
N PRO A 14 -23.21 -9.86 -16.03
CA PRO A 14 -22.85 -8.45 -16.18
C PRO A 14 -21.63 -8.10 -15.33
N VAL A 15 -20.64 -7.46 -15.97
CA VAL A 15 -19.31 -7.16 -15.43
C VAL A 15 -19.38 -6.82 -13.94
N PRO A 16 -18.62 -7.52 -13.06
CA PRO A 16 -18.58 -7.21 -11.64
C PRO A 16 -18.37 -5.72 -11.44
N ARG A 17 -19.19 -5.08 -10.61
CA ARG A 17 -19.20 -3.61 -10.46
C ARG A 17 -17.83 -2.98 -10.19
N ARG A 18 -16.89 -3.76 -9.63
CA ARG A 18 -15.48 -3.39 -9.44
C ARG A 18 -14.70 -3.31 -10.76
N VAL A 19 -14.85 -4.28 -11.64
CA VAL A 19 -14.24 -4.28 -12.98
C VAL A 19 -14.89 -3.21 -13.86
N ALA A 20 -16.21 -3.02 -13.75
CA ALA A 20 -16.91 -1.93 -14.41
C ALA A 20 -16.44 -0.55 -13.92
N ALA A 21 -16.02 -0.43 -12.65
CA ALA A 21 -15.42 0.79 -12.11
C ALA A 21 -13.97 1.01 -12.59
N LEU A 22 -13.21 -0.05 -12.87
CA LEU A 22 -11.88 0.04 -13.49
C LEU A 22 -11.95 0.41 -14.98
N LEU A 23 -13.03 0.00 -15.66
CA LEU A 23 -13.32 0.33 -17.06
C LEU A 23 -14.02 1.68 -17.24
N ARG A 24 -14.50 2.29 -16.15
CA ARG A 24 -15.09 3.62 -16.19
C ARG A 24 -13.96 4.65 -16.36
N PRO A 25 -14.13 5.70 -17.21
CA PRO A 25 -13.10 6.70 -17.45
C PRO A 25 -12.46 7.18 -16.14
N ALA A 26 -11.12 7.28 -16.13
CA ALA A 26 -10.35 7.65 -14.95
C ALA A 26 -11.00 8.86 -14.27
N PRO A 27 -11.33 8.77 -12.97
CA PRO A 27 -12.03 9.83 -12.27
C PRO A 27 -11.26 11.12 -12.49
N ALA A 28 -11.91 12.10 -13.12
CA ALA A 28 -11.34 13.43 -13.34
C ALA A 28 -10.77 13.89 -11.99
N VAL A 29 -9.51 14.30 -12.00
CA VAL A 29 -8.75 14.73 -10.81
C VAL A 29 -9.57 15.83 -10.13
N ARG A 30 -10.42 15.45 -9.17
CA ARG A 30 -11.13 16.40 -8.32
C ARG A 30 -10.03 17.09 -7.56
N THR A 31 -9.98 18.42 -7.69
CA THR A 31 -9.16 19.34 -6.91
C THR A 31 -9.02 18.78 -5.51
N TRP A 32 -7.77 18.45 -5.13
CA TRP A 32 -7.46 17.74 -3.89
C TRP A 32 -8.26 18.37 -2.74
N PRO A 33 -9.00 17.56 -1.94
CA PRO A 33 -9.72 18.10 -0.80
C PRO A 33 -8.69 18.79 0.10
N SER A 34 -9.01 20.02 0.50
CA SER A 34 -8.11 20.87 1.30
C SER A 34 -7.48 20.08 2.46
N LEU A 35 -6.17 20.26 2.66
CA LEU A 35 -5.36 19.57 3.68
C LEU A 35 -5.85 19.80 5.12
N PHE A 36 -6.75 20.76 5.33
CA PHE A 36 -7.41 21.02 6.62
C PHE A 36 -8.65 20.15 6.88
N THR A 37 -8.87 19.09 6.09
CA THR A 37 -9.95 18.13 6.30
C THR A 37 -9.41 16.82 6.91
N THR A 38 -10.31 15.92 7.34
CA THR A 38 -9.96 14.58 7.86
C THR A 38 -9.02 13.79 6.96
N VAL A 39 -9.08 14.04 5.65
CA VAL A 39 -8.19 13.46 4.64
C VAL A 39 -6.74 13.92 4.82
N GLY A 40 -6.51 15.16 5.21
CA GLY A 40 -5.17 15.68 5.49
C GLY A 40 -4.53 14.98 6.69
N VAL A 41 -5.28 14.78 7.78
CA VAL A 41 -4.81 14.03 8.96
C VAL A 41 -4.48 12.58 8.59
N ALA A 42 -5.31 11.93 7.78
CA ALA A 42 -5.05 10.58 7.29
C ALA A 42 -3.79 10.51 6.41
N ALA A 43 -3.59 11.49 5.51
CA ALA A 43 -2.41 11.57 4.66
C ALA A 43 -1.13 11.80 5.49
N TRP A 44 -1.17 12.67 6.50
CA TRP A 44 -0.06 12.86 7.43
C TRP A 44 0.25 11.59 8.23
N GLY A 45 -0.77 10.88 8.72
CA GLY A 45 -0.57 9.59 9.40
C GLY A 45 0.03 8.51 8.49
N ALA A 46 -0.38 8.45 7.22
CA ALA A 46 0.21 7.53 6.25
C ALA A 46 1.68 7.91 5.93
N ALA A 47 1.97 9.21 5.76
CA ALA A 47 3.31 9.69 5.50
C ALA A 47 4.25 9.39 6.67
N THR A 48 3.83 9.66 7.91
CA THR A 48 4.64 9.33 9.10
C THR A 48 4.86 7.82 9.22
N GLY A 49 3.83 7.00 8.98
CA GLY A 49 3.97 5.55 8.95
C GLY A 49 4.99 5.05 7.91
N ALA A 50 4.97 5.61 6.70
CA ALA A 50 5.94 5.28 5.65
C ALA A 50 7.38 5.65 6.05
N VAL A 51 7.58 6.84 6.64
CA VAL A 51 8.89 7.29 7.12
C VAL A 51 9.41 6.39 8.25
N VAL A 52 8.55 6.02 9.20
CA VAL A 52 8.91 5.11 10.30
C VAL A 52 9.28 3.72 9.77
N SER A 53 8.53 3.18 8.79
CA SER A 53 8.84 1.90 8.16
C SER A 53 10.20 1.93 7.44
N ALA A 54 10.49 3.01 6.71
CA ALA A 54 11.79 3.20 6.05
C ALA A 54 12.95 3.29 7.06
N MET A 55 12.78 4.03 8.16
CA MET A 55 13.78 4.10 9.24
C MET A 55 14.00 2.73 9.90
N SER A 56 12.93 1.97 10.15
CA SER A 56 13.04 0.62 10.71
C SER A 56 13.79 -0.33 9.78
N SER A 57 13.52 -0.27 8.48
CA SER A 57 14.26 -1.04 7.46
C SER A 57 15.75 -0.67 7.45
N ALA A 58 16.07 0.63 7.51
CA ALA A 58 17.45 1.09 7.61
C ALA A 58 18.15 0.58 8.88
N ASN A 59 17.47 0.60 10.04
CA ASN A 59 18.04 0.08 11.29
C ASN A 59 18.32 -1.43 11.22
N SER A 60 17.42 -2.20 10.60
CA SER A 60 17.62 -3.64 10.38
C SER A 60 18.81 -3.90 9.45
N ALA A 61 18.95 -3.12 8.38
CA ALA A 61 20.08 -3.22 7.46
C ALA A 61 21.42 -2.90 8.16
N VAL A 62 21.48 -1.84 8.96
CA VAL A 62 22.67 -1.48 9.75
C VAL A 62 23.05 -2.60 10.71
N THR A 63 22.07 -3.16 11.42
CA THR A 63 22.29 -4.29 12.34
C THR A 63 22.87 -5.49 11.60
N MET A 64 22.30 -5.85 10.45
CA MET A 64 22.79 -6.96 9.62
C MET A 64 24.22 -6.73 9.13
N VAL A 65 24.55 -5.53 8.65
CA VAL A 65 25.89 -5.17 8.18
C VAL A 65 26.90 -5.24 9.32
N LEU A 66 26.55 -4.74 10.52
CA LEU A 66 27.43 -4.82 11.69
C LEU A 66 27.69 -6.26 12.12
N ILE A 67 26.66 -7.11 12.12
CA ILE A 67 26.81 -8.55 12.42
C ILE A 67 27.71 -9.21 11.37
N LEU A 68 27.49 -8.95 10.09
CA LEU A 68 28.31 -9.50 9.01
C LEU A 68 29.77 -9.09 9.18
N HIS A 69 30.03 -7.80 9.42
CA HIS A 69 31.37 -7.27 9.62
C HIS A 69 32.06 -7.86 10.86
N ALA A 70 31.31 -8.11 11.94
CA ALA A 70 31.84 -8.76 13.13
C ALA A 70 32.10 -10.26 12.90
N ALA A 71 31.28 -10.92 12.08
CA ALA A 71 31.40 -12.34 11.74
C ALA A 71 32.46 -12.62 10.66
N THR A 72 32.86 -11.62 9.89
CA THR A 72 34.03 -11.66 8.99
C THR A 72 35.23 -10.98 9.65
N PRO A 73 35.98 -11.68 10.53
CA PRO A 73 37.33 -11.24 10.86
C PRO A 73 38.18 -11.37 9.60
N LEU A 74 38.58 -10.24 9.02
CA LEU A 74 39.60 -10.18 7.98
C LEU A 74 40.97 -10.46 8.60
#